data_AF-A0A1E7G8V2-F1
#
_entry.id   AF-A0A1E7G8V2-F1
#
_cell.length_a   1.000
_cell.length_b   1.000
_cell.length_c   1.000
_cell.angle_alpha   90.00
_cell.angle_beta   90.00
_cell.angle_gamma   90.00
#
_symmetry.space_group_name_H-M   'P 1'
#
loop_
_entity.id
_entity.type
_entity.pdbx_description
1 polymer ?
#
loop_
_entity_poly.entity_id
_entity_poly.type
_entity_poly.pdbx_seq_one_letter_code
_entity_poly.pdbx_strand_id
1 'polypeptide(L)'
;MHLKPSDRILFRKVNQRGFPEAVGISNVGKKCTVIFGHKKMEGLYRVNESGPLEVYSGRSVEILPEDDVFTCLVDVRGLPSSVGVSNAGKDITIIVHEE
;
A
#
# COMPACT_ATOMS: atom_id res chain seq x y z
N MET A 1 -7.70 6.18 -9.85
CA MET A 1 -8.62 5.62 -8.83
C MET A 1 -8.91 6.70 -7.78
N HIS A 2 -10.18 6.94 -7.48
CA HIS A 2 -10.57 7.83 -6.38
C HIS A 2 -10.44 7.10 -5.04
N LEU A 3 -9.99 7.83 -4.02
CA LEU A 3 -9.76 7.32 -2.67
C LEU A 3 -10.81 7.88 -1.72
N LYS A 4 -11.26 7.03 -0.79
CA LYS A 4 -12.03 7.48 0.37
C LYS A 4 -11.11 8.23 1.32
N PRO A 5 -11.62 9.21 2.09
CA PRO A 5 -10.85 9.86 3.16
C PRO A 5 -10.33 8.89 4.23
N SER A 6 -11.00 7.74 4.38
CA SER A 6 -10.61 6.67 5.30
C SER A 6 -9.47 5.81 4.75
N ASP A 7 -9.23 5.79 3.44
CA ASP A 7 -8.14 5.02 2.85
C ASP A 7 -6.78 5.52 3.37
N ARG A 8 -5.85 4.59 3.50
CA ARG A 8 -4.49 4.84 4.00
C ARG A 8 -3.48 4.42 2.98
N ILE A 9 -2.60 5.36 2.63
CA ILE A 9 -1.55 5.18 1.65
C ILE A 9 -0.23 4.99 2.40
N LEU A 10 0.51 3.95 2.03
CA LEU A 10 1.83 3.65 2.53
C LEU A 10 2.79 3.48 1.35
N PHE A 11 3.94 4.12 1.44
CA PHE A 11 5.05 3.91 0.52
C PHE A 11 5.98 2.87 1.12
N ARG A 12 6.18 1.76 0.41
CA ARG A 12 6.86 0.56 0.91
C ARG A 12 7.73 -0.05 -0.17
N LYS A 13 8.49 -1.08 0.20
CA LYS A 13 9.23 -1.93 -0.72
C LYS A 13 8.77 -3.39 -0.66
N VAL A 14 9.13 -4.15 -1.68
CA VAL A 14 9.06 -5.61 -1.65
C VAL A 14 10.37 -6.16 -1.07
N ASN A 15 10.28 -7.00 -0.05
CA ASN A 15 11.46 -7.62 0.56
C ASN A 15 12.07 -8.72 -0.32
N GLN A 16 13.22 -9.25 0.10
CA GLN A 16 13.97 -10.29 -0.63
C GLN A 16 13.21 -11.60 -0.83
N ARG A 17 12.12 -11.83 -0.09
CA ARG A 17 11.25 -13.00 -0.21
C ARG A 17 10.03 -12.75 -1.11
N GLY A 18 9.93 -11.58 -1.73
CA GLY A 18 8.81 -11.23 -2.59
C GLY A 18 7.55 -10.81 -1.84
N PHE A 19 7.66 -10.41 -0.57
CA PHE A 19 6.53 -9.88 0.20
C PHE A 19 6.62 -8.35 0.29
N PRO A 20 5.53 -7.62 0.06
CA PRO A 20 5.42 -6.24 0.50
C PRO A 20 5.77 -6.08 1.99
N GLU A 21 6.46 -5.00 2.33
CA GLU A 21 6.70 -4.64 3.73
C GLU A 21 5.38 -4.44 4.50
N ALA A 22 5.48 -4.52 5.83
CA ALA A 22 4.32 -4.49 6.70
C ALA A 22 3.52 -3.18 6.61
N VAL A 23 2.20 -3.34 6.69
CA VAL A 23 1.23 -2.24 6.76
C VAL A 23 0.63 -2.08 8.16
N GLY A 24 1.06 -2.89 9.13
CA GLY A 24 0.68 -2.79 10.54
C GLY A 24 -0.45 -3.74 10.94
N ILE A 25 -0.41 -4.21 12.18
CA ILE A 25 -1.36 -5.22 12.70
C ILE A 25 -2.77 -4.67 12.90
N SER A 26 -2.94 -3.36 13.00
CA SER A 26 -4.25 -2.70 13.04
C SER A 26 -5.04 -2.84 11.73
N ASN A 27 -4.39 -3.31 10.66
CA ASN A 27 -4.99 -3.46 9.34
C ASN A 27 -5.29 -4.93 8.98
N VAL A 28 -5.09 -5.87 9.90
CA VAL A 28 -5.42 -7.30 9.70
C VAL A 28 -6.86 -7.44 9.18
N GLY A 29 -7.03 -8.25 8.13
CA GLY A 29 -8.33 -8.51 7.51
C GLY A 29 -8.82 -7.43 6.56
N LYS A 30 -8.20 -6.24 6.53
CA LYS A 30 -8.59 -5.19 5.59
C LYS A 30 -8.11 -5.51 4.18
N LYS A 31 -8.89 -5.06 3.20
CA LYS A 31 -8.52 -5.11 1.79
C LYS A 31 -7.45 -4.07 1.51
N CYS A 32 -6.44 -4.43 0.73
CA CYS A 32 -5.42 -3.49 0.27
C CYS A 32 -5.11 -3.69 -1.21
N THR A 33 -4.72 -2.60 -1.86
CA THR A 33 -4.22 -2.57 -3.24
C THR A 33 -2.74 -2.22 -3.22
N VAL A 34 -1.92 -3.08 -3.82
CA VAL A 34 -0.49 -2.90 -4.02
C VAL A 34 -0.28 -2.49 -5.47
N ILE A 35 0.38 -1.37 -5.68
CA ILE A 35 0.72 -0.84 -7.00
C ILE A 35 2.24 -0.77 -7.08
N PHE A 36 2.81 -1.28 -8.17
CA PHE A 36 4.25 -1.18 -8.37
C PHE A 36 4.69 0.25 -8.72
N GLY A 37 5.77 0.69 -8.08
CA GLY A 37 6.28 2.06 -8.15
C GLY A 37 5.57 3.04 -7.21
N HIS A 38 6.21 4.18 -6.99
CA HIS A 38 5.59 5.32 -6.30
C HIS A 38 4.70 6.08 -7.29
N LYS A 39 3.39 6.09 -7.01
CA LYS A 39 2.40 6.68 -7.92
C LYS A 39 2.15 8.13 -7.58
N LYS A 40 1.80 8.91 -8.61
CA LYS A 40 1.38 10.29 -8.45
C LYS A 40 0.04 10.32 -7.72
N MET A 41 0.00 11.09 -6.63
CA MET A 41 -1.15 11.21 -5.74
C MET A 41 -1.65 12.63 -5.73
N GLU A 42 -2.97 12.80 -5.80
CA GLU A 42 -3.60 14.11 -5.65
C GLU A 42 -4.05 14.33 -4.20
N GLY A 43 -3.74 15.50 -3.65
CA GLY A 43 -4.16 15.86 -2.29
C GLY A 43 -3.53 14.99 -1.20
N LEU A 44 -2.29 14.52 -1.42
CA LEU A 44 -1.55 13.71 -0.48
C LEU A 44 -1.19 14.53 0.78
N TYR A 45 -1.56 14.05 1.95
CA TYR A 45 -1.12 14.61 3.24
C TYR A 45 -0.82 13.50 4.24
N ARG A 46 0.13 13.77 5.14
CA ARG A 46 0.54 12.83 6.19
C ARG A 46 -0.53 12.77 7.27
N VAL A 47 -0.90 11.57 7.70
CA VAL A 47 -1.97 11.34 8.70
C VAL A 47 -1.41 10.88 10.03
N ASN A 48 -0.25 10.22 10.04
CA ASN A 48 0.37 9.74 11.27
C ASN A 48 1.78 10.31 11.44
N GLU A 49 1.99 11.07 12.51
CA GLU A 49 3.28 11.64 12.90
C GLU A 49 3.98 10.84 14.02
N SER A 50 3.25 9.94 14.69
CA SER A 50 3.70 9.35 15.97
C SER A 50 3.92 7.83 15.92
N GLY A 51 3.60 7.17 14.80
CA GLY A 51 3.85 5.75 14.58
C GLY A 51 5.16 5.47 13.83
N PRO A 52 5.71 4.24 13.90
CA PRO A 52 6.92 3.87 13.15
C PRO A 52 6.69 3.79 11.63
N LEU A 53 5.42 3.77 11.20
CA LEU A 53 5.03 3.73 9.81
C LEU A 53 4.55 5.12 9.37
N GLU A 54 5.18 5.66 8.34
CA GLU A 54 4.64 6.83 7.64
C GLU A 54 3.37 6.43 6.89
N VAL A 55 2.27 7.11 7.20
CA VAL A 55 0.94 6.85 6.64
C VAL A 55 0.36 8.16 6.13
N TYR A 56 -0.20 8.10 4.93
CA TYR A 56 -0.77 9.23 4.23
C TYR A 56 -2.25 8.98 3.91
N SER A 57 -2.96 10.05 3.58
CA SER A 57 -4.26 10.02 2.92
C SER A 57 -4.17 10.88 1.67
N GLY A 58 -5.06 10.64 0.72
CA GLY A 58 -5.11 11.32 -0.57
C GLY A 58 -6.50 11.26 -1.17
N ARG A 59 -6.74 12.03 -2.23
CA ARG A 59 -8.03 12.07 -2.92
C ARG A 59 -8.10 11.11 -4.09
N SER A 60 -6.97 10.93 -4.77
CA SER A 60 -6.87 10.05 -5.93
C SER A 60 -5.44 9.57 -6.14
N VAL A 61 -5.33 8.40 -6.75
CA VAL A 61 -4.08 7.86 -7.30
C VAL A 61 -4.24 7.71 -8.80
N GLU A 62 -3.24 8.15 -9.56
CA GLU A 62 -3.16 7.91 -11.00
C GLU A 62 -2.65 6.48 -11.25
N ILE A 63 -3.49 5.68 -11.94
CA ILE A 63 -3.16 4.31 -12.36
C ILE A 63 -3.27 4.29 -13.89
N LEU A 64 -2.17 3.96 -14.54
CA LEU A 64 -2.00 3.84 -15.98
C LEU A 64 -2.23 2.38 -16.42
N PRO A 65 -2.57 2.13 -17.70
CA PRO A 65 -2.79 0.78 -18.21
C PRO A 65 -1.61 -0.19 -18.05
N GLU A 66 -0.38 0.34 -18.06
CA GLU A 66 0.86 -0.41 -17.88
C GLU A 66 1.22 -0.71 -16.42
N ASP A 67 0.45 -0.21 -15.47
CA ASP A 67 0.74 -0.42 -14.05
C ASP A 67 0.35 -1.81 -13.59
N ASP A 68 1.31 -2.47 -12.94
CA ASP A 68 1.07 -3.71 -12.23
C ASP A 68 0.33 -3.42 -10.90
N VAL A 69 -0.93 -3.84 -10.83
CA VAL A 69 -1.82 -3.63 -9.68
C VAL A 69 -2.33 -4.95 -9.12
N PHE A 70 -2.16 -5.16 -7.82
CA PHE A 70 -2.59 -6.37 -7.11
C PHE A 70 -3.50 -5.99 -5.94
N THR A 71 -4.53 -6.78 -5.68
CA THR A 71 -5.42 -6.56 -4.55
C THR A 71 -5.47 -7.81 -3.68
N CYS A 72 -5.32 -7.65 -2.37
CA CYS A 72 -5.31 -8.76 -1.42
C CYS A 72 -5.82 -8.33 -0.04
N LEU A 73 -5.92 -9.28 0.88
CA LEU A 73 -6.18 -8.99 2.29
C LEU A 73 -4.86 -8.94 3.07
N VAL A 74 -4.84 -8.11 4.11
CA VAL A 74 -3.74 -8.08 5.08
C VAL A 74 -3.86 -9.29 6.01
N ASP A 75 -2.80 -10.08 6.09
CA ASP A 75 -2.76 -11.28 6.93
C ASP A 75 -2.68 -10.96 8.44
N VAL A 76 -2.73 -11.99 9.28
CA VAL A 76 -2.69 -11.88 10.75
C VAL A 76 -1.42 -11.25 11.31
N ARG A 77 -0.35 -11.10 10.50
CA ARG A 77 0.91 -10.45 10.87
C ARG A 77 0.96 -8.99 10.44
N GLY A 78 -0.10 -8.48 9.80
CA GLY A 78 -0.09 -7.13 9.21
C GLY A 78 0.67 -7.06 7.89
N LEU A 79 0.80 -8.18 7.16
CA LEU A 79 1.48 -8.26 5.88
C LEU A 79 0.48 -8.41 4.72
N PRO A 80 0.66 -7.68 3.61
CA PRO A 80 -0.01 -8.02 2.36
C PRO A 80 0.48 -9.37 1.81
N SER A 81 -0.29 -9.93 0.87
CA SER A 81 0.10 -11.16 0.16
C SER A 81 1.38 -10.97 -0.66
N SER A 82 2.09 -12.08 -0.91
CA SER A 82 3.29 -12.05 -1.74
C SER A 82 2.97 -11.59 -3.16
N VAL A 83 3.88 -10.80 -3.72
CA VAL A 83 3.87 -10.34 -5.11
C VAL A 83 5.00 -10.98 -5.93
N GLY A 84 5.62 -12.05 -5.42
CA GLY A 84 6.67 -12.82 -6.10
C GLY A 84 8.09 -12.31 -5.88
N VAL A 85 9.05 -13.23 -5.84
CA VAL A 85 10.48 -12.94 -5.60
C VAL A 85 11.15 -12.15 -6.72
N SER A 86 10.64 -12.24 -7.95
CA SER A 86 11.10 -11.45 -9.10
C SER A 86 10.88 -9.94 -8.92
N ASN A 87 10.05 -9.56 -7.94
CA ASN A 87 9.74 -8.18 -7.62
C ASN A 87 10.50 -7.67 -6.39
N ALA A 88 11.40 -8.45 -5.81
CA ALA A 88 12.21 -8.05 -4.66
C ALA A 88 12.97 -6.74 -4.92
N GLY A 89 12.98 -5.86 -3.91
CA GLY A 89 13.65 -4.56 -3.94
C GLY A 89 12.87 -3.46 -4.66
N LYS A 90 11.79 -3.78 -5.40
CA LYS A 90 10.96 -2.77 -6.06
C LYS A 90 10.21 -1.92 -5.03
N ASP A 91 10.13 -0.63 -5.32
CA ASP A 91 9.24 0.29 -4.64
C ASP A 91 7.79 -0.01 -4.99
N ILE A 92 6.91 0.15 -4.01
CA ILE A 92 5.48 -0.07 -4.15
C ILE A 92 4.70 1.01 -3.39
N THR A 93 3.51 1.28 -3.88
CA THR A 93 2.49 2.07 -3.20
C THR A 93 1.40 1.11 -2.72
N ILE A 94 1.11 1.11 -1.42
CA ILE A 94 0.06 0.28 -0.84
C ILE A 94 -1.08 1.17 -0.36
N ILE A 95 -2.29 0.85 -0.77
CA ILE A 95 -3.51 1.54 -0.37
C ILE A 95 -4.31 0.54 0.45
N VAL A 96 -4.41 0.76 1.75
CA VAL A 96 -5.30 0.00 2.64
C VAL A 96 -6.65 0.67 2.59
N HIS A 97 -7.67 -0.11 2.22
CA HIS A 97 -9.04 0.35 2.10
C HIS A 97 -9.76 0.12 3.43
N GLU A 98 -10.33 1.18 3.98
CA GLU A 98 -11.27 1.08 5.09
C GLU A 98 -12.69 0.95 4.51
N GLU A 99 -13.54 0.15 5.16
CA GLU A 99 -14.96 0.04 4.80
C GLU A 99 -15.72 1.35 5.04
#